data_AF-A0A2M7WWY5-F1
#
_entry.id   AF-A0A2M7WWY5-F1
#
_cell.length_a   1.000
_cell.length_b   1.000
_cell.length_c   1.000
_cell.angle_alpha   90.00
_cell.angle_beta   90.00
_cell.angle_gamma   90.00
#
_symmetry.space_group_name_H-M   'P 1'
#
loop_
_entity.id
_entity.type
_entity.pdbx_description
1 polymer ?
#
loop_
_entity_poly.entity_id
_entity_poly.type
_entity_poly.pdbx_seq_one_letter_code
_entity_poly.pdbx_strand_id
1 'polypeptide(L)'
;MCLPDGGDRLATGVENQSGGRVMSEHYFVLQNGKQLPAQYSLAEVRQLLVQHSGDDLLVWREGMAQWVAPSGLPEFAGASGAPPPAPQPSAGARQRSGGRGFAQAANSGVEAFVAADESRMLPHLGWLDTLIASIGRGISVARLDLIDDLARKIGHVFLPAAALMIFLYQIIEAGKTGAHARDFLSALWVLPLAVVVQYIAVKFLSADRQLIDRSPNRLSSRAFLDSMALLLVIGILVAVVGGLATAINLRSATPALIGLGSAALYVYLLGATIHAECVNTTVGGEASAGQEALAIYAFFLKALLRLTPLAYGLASLAGTGLFAYLTIKLVFTDSDAVWTVGLFAGIATYALLGAALLPLLAYLCFVFSYLLIDFLQALLVVPGKLDGIASALERRDPPVGGNG
;
A
#
# COMPACT_ATOMS: atom_id res chain seq x y z
N MET A 1 -39.46 -1.05 -23.39
CA MET A 1 -38.79 -0.18 -24.37
C MET A 1 -38.41 -1.07 -25.53
N CYS A 2 -39.16 -0.94 -26.62
CA CYS A 2 -39.17 -1.87 -27.74
C CYS A 2 -38.00 -1.62 -28.70
N LEU A 3 -37.42 -2.69 -29.22
CA LEU A 3 -36.56 -2.68 -30.40
C LEU A 3 -37.37 -2.29 -31.64
N PRO A 4 -36.74 -1.72 -32.67
CA PRO A 4 -37.16 -1.90 -34.04
C PRO A 4 -36.11 -2.67 -34.86
N ASP A 5 -36.65 -3.67 -35.56
CA ASP A 5 -36.16 -4.28 -36.78
C ASP A 5 -35.92 -3.28 -37.92
N GLY A 6 -35.03 -3.66 -38.83
CA GLY A 6 -34.84 -3.08 -40.17
C GLY A 6 -33.38 -3.29 -40.61
N GLY A 7 -33.04 -4.15 -41.55
CA GLY A 7 -33.75 -4.49 -42.78
C GLY A 7 -32.92 -4.04 -43.97
N ASP A 8 -31.97 -4.89 -44.37
CA ASP A 8 -31.65 -5.28 -45.74
C ASP A 8 -31.06 -4.30 -46.80
N ARG A 9 -30.02 -4.83 -47.46
CA ARG A 9 -29.46 -4.55 -48.82
C ARG A 9 -28.36 -3.48 -48.97
N LEU A 10 -27.16 -3.92 -49.36
CA LEU A 10 -26.78 -4.13 -50.78
C LEU A 10 -25.40 -4.80 -50.88
N ALA A 11 -25.35 -5.85 -51.70
CA ALA A 11 -24.14 -6.52 -52.14
C ALA A 11 -23.42 -5.69 -53.20
N THR A 12 -22.09 -5.58 -53.12
CA THR A 12 -21.15 -5.64 -54.26
C THR A 12 -19.71 -5.75 -53.74
N GLY A 13 -18.88 -6.55 -54.41
CA GLY A 13 -17.41 -6.48 -54.29
C GLY A 13 -16.72 -7.59 -53.51
N VAL A 14 -16.85 -8.84 -53.97
CA VAL A 14 -15.90 -9.91 -53.61
C VAL A 14 -14.65 -9.71 -54.45
N GLU A 15 -13.66 -9.01 -53.89
CA GLU A 15 -12.30 -8.99 -54.40
C GLU A 15 -11.44 -9.92 -53.54
N ASN A 16 -10.97 -10.98 -54.18
CA ASN A 16 -10.37 -12.16 -53.62
C ASN A 16 -8.90 -11.85 -53.23
N GLN A 17 -8.68 -11.36 -52.01
CA GLN A 17 -7.35 -11.30 -51.40
C GLN A 17 -7.24 -12.39 -50.33
N SER A 18 -6.75 -13.56 -50.75
CA SER A 18 -6.25 -14.63 -49.89
C SER A 18 -4.94 -14.23 -49.22
N GLY A 19 -4.99 -13.17 -48.41
CA GLY A 19 -3.98 -12.89 -47.38
C GLY A 19 -4.40 -13.63 -46.12
N GLY A 20 -3.72 -14.75 -45.81
CA GLY A 20 -3.95 -15.50 -44.58
C GLY A 20 -3.82 -14.57 -43.37
N ARG A 21 -4.96 -14.17 -42.80
CA ARG A 21 -5.01 -13.39 -41.57
C ARG A 21 -4.50 -14.30 -40.46
N VAL A 22 -3.22 -14.17 -40.14
CA VAL A 22 -2.63 -14.77 -38.94
C VAL A 22 -3.36 -14.14 -37.76
N MET A 23 -4.42 -14.80 -37.28
CA MET A 23 -5.04 -14.46 -36.02
C MET A 23 -3.94 -14.53 -34.97
N SER A 24 -3.69 -13.43 -34.27
CA SER A 24 -2.73 -13.37 -33.18
C SER A 24 -3.15 -14.40 -32.13
N GLU A 25 -2.51 -15.56 -32.10
CA GLU A 25 -2.82 -16.57 -31.10
C GLU A 25 -2.28 -16.10 -29.74
N HIS A 26 -3.20 -15.82 -28.83
CA HIS A 26 -2.91 -15.47 -27.46
C HIS A 26 -3.09 -16.70 -26.56
N TYR A 27 -2.14 -16.90 -25.64
CA TYR A 27 -2.12 -17.99 -24.67
C TYR A 27 -2.36 -17.43 -23.26
N PHE A 28 -3.11 -18.18 -22.47
CA PHE A 28 -3.17 -18.01 -21.02
C PHE A 28 -2.22 -19.02 -20.38
N VAL A 29 -1.53 -18.60 -19.32
CA VAL A 29 -0.51 -19.42 -18.64
C VAL A 29 -0.93 -19.61 -17.20
N LEU A 30 -0.86 -20.85 -16.72
CA LEU A 30 -1.08 -21.25 -15.34
C LEU A 30 0.24 -21.83 -14.80
N GLN A 31 0.79 -21.19 -13.78
CA GLN A 31 2.06 -21.54 -13.16
C GLN A 31 1.80 -22.01 -11.74
N ASN A 32 2.18 -23.24 -11.40
CA ASN A 32 2.02 -23.82 -10.06
C ASN A 32 0.59 -23.66 -9.51
N GLY A 33 -0.42 -23.91 -10.35
CA GLY A 33 -1.84 -23.83 -9.97
C GLY A 33 -2.45 -22.42 -10.03
N LYS A 34 -1.67 -21.37 -10.33
CA LYS A 34 -2.16 -19.99 -10.38
C LYS A 34 -2.11 -19.43 -11.81
N GLN A 35 -3.25 -18.97 -12.32
CA GLN A 35 -3.31 -18.29 -13.60
C GLN A 35 -2.62 -16.93 -13.53
N LEU A 36 -1.73 -16.66 -14.49
CA LEU A 36 -1.10 -15.36 -14.66
C LEU A 36 -2.11 -14.35 -15.26
N PRO A 37 -2.05 -13.07 -14.88
CA PRO A 37 -3.10 -12.09 -15.20
C PRO A 37 -3.08 -11.60 -16.67
N ALA A 38 -2.03 -11.90 -17.43
CA ALA A 38 -1.85 -11.41 -18.79
C ALA A 38 -2.08 -12.51 -19.83
N GLN A 39 -2.45 -12.09 -21.05
CA GLN A 39 -2.39 -12.91 -22.24
C GLN A 39 -0.97 -12.83 -22.83
N TYR A 40 -0.41 -13.96 -23.22
CA TYR A 40 0.96 -14.07 -23.71
C TYR A 40 0.96 -14.49 -25.18
N SER A 41 1.86 -13.91 -25.96
CA SER A 41 2.20 -14.40 -27.28
C SER A 41 2.99 -15.71 -27.20
N LEU A 42 3.03 -16.49 -28.27
CA LEU A 42 3.81 -17.73 -28.35
C LEU A 42 5.29 -17.53 -27.96
N ALA A 43 5.89 -16.40 -28.35
CA ALA A 43 7.28 -16.06 -28.04
C ALA A 43 7.49 -15.84 -26.53
N GLU A 44 6.57 -15.14 -25.88
CA GLU A 44 6.63 -14.89 -24.43
C GLU A 44 6.43 -16.18 -23.63
N VAL A 45 5.53 -17.07 -24.06
CA VAL A 45 5.36 -18.39 -23.42
C VAL A 45 6.63 -19.23 -23.54
N ARG A 46 7.31 -19.21 -24.69
CA ARG A 46 8.61 -19.89 -24.85
C ARG A 46 9.68 -19.31 -23.93
N GLN A 47 9.71 -17.99 -23.74
CA GLN A 47 10.63 -17.35 -22.81
C GLN A 47 10.33 -17.73 -21.36
N LEU A 48 9.04 -17.78 -20.97
CA LEU A 48 8.61 -18.24 -19.65
C LEU A 48 9.04 -19.69 -19.39
N LEU A 49 8.97 -20.57 -20.39
CA LEU A 49 9.43 -21.97 -20.25
C LEU A 49 10.94 -22.08 -19.99
N VAL A 50 11.75 -21.19 -20.57
CA VAL A 50 13.19 -21.14 -20.32
C VAL A 50 13.47 -20.57 -18.92
N GLN A 51 12.77 -19.50 -18.55
CA GLN A 51 12.96 -18.80 -17.28
C GLN A 51 12.53 -19.65 -16.07
N HIS A 52 11.49 -20.46 -16.24
CA HIS A 52 10.87 -21.26 -15.19
C HIS A 52 11.02 -22.77 -15.44
N SER A 53 12.23 -23.18 -15.85
CA SER A 53 12.55 -24.59 -16.05
C SER A 53 12.43 -25.37 -14.72
N GLY A 54 11.35 -26.15 -14.59
CA GLY A 54 11.06 -26.95 -13.39
C GLY A 54 9.72 -26.64 -12.71
N ASP A 55 9.06 -25.54 -13.07
CA ASP A 55 7.70 -25.24 -12.60
C ASP A 55 6.66 -26.05 -13.41
N ASP A 56 5.53 -26.38 -12.78
CA ASP A 56 4.37 -26.97 -13.46
C ASP A 56 3.63 -25.87 -14.24
N LEU A 57 3.99 -25.72 -15.51
CA LEU A 57 3.41 -24.75 -16.43
C LEU A 57 2.37 -25.43 -17.31
N LEU A 58 1.14 -24.94 -17.23
CA LEU A 58 0.06 -25.31 -18.15
C LEU A 58 -0.32 -24.11 -19.01
N VAL A 59 -0.65 -24.38 -20.27
CA VAL A 59 -1.07 -23.37 -21.23
C VAL A 59 -2.45 -23.69 -21.77
N TRP A 60 -3.20 -22.64 -22.10
CA TRP A 60 -4.50 -22.74 -22.74
C TRP A 60 -4.64 -21.63 -23.78
N ARG A 61 -5.22 -21.94 -24.93
CA ARG A 61 -5.63 -20.95 -25.94
C ARG A 61 -7.08 -21.20 -26.37
N GLU A 62 -7.70 -20.19 -26.95
CA GLU A 62 -9.05 -20.29 -27.47
C GLU A 62 -9.18 -21.47 -28.45
N GLY A 63 -10.17 -22.33 -28.23
CA GLY A 63 -10.37 -23.58 -28.97
C GLY A 63 -9.80 -24.84 -28.32
N MET A 64 -9.05 -24.74 -27.21
CA MET A 64 -8.63 -25.91 -26.42
C MET A 64 -9.70 -26.33 -25.40
N ALA A 65 -9.91 -27.64 -25.24
CA ALA A 65 -10.90 -28.17 -24.30
C ALA A 65 -10.45 -28.11 -22.83
N GLN A 66 -9.15 -28.13 -22.57
CA GLN A 66 -8.56 -28.14 -21.23
C GLN A 66 -7.16 -27.54 -21.25
N TRP A 67 -6.63 -27.20 -20.07
CA TRP A 67 -5.24 -26.78 -19.89
C TRP A 67 -4.30 -27.95 -20.23
N VAL A 68 -3.26 -27.69 -21.04
CA VAL A 68 -2.32 -28.71 -21.51
C VAL A 68 -0.90 -28.29 -21.18
N ALA A 69 -0.05 -29.26 -20.83
CA ALA A 69 1.39 -29.01 -20.71
C ALA A 69 1.96 -28.57 -22.08
N PRO A 70 2.82 -27.53 -22.14
CA PRO A 70 3.39 -27.05 -23.39
C PRO A 70 4.07 -28.14 -24.22
N SER A 71 4.68 -29.14 -23.58
CA SER A 71 5.30 -30.28 -24.26
C SER A 71 4.34 -31.14 -25.09
N GLY A 72 3.04 -31.09 -24.81
CA GLY A 72 2.00 -31.81 -25.56
C GLY A 72 1.51 -31.07 -26.81
N LEU A 73 2.00 -29.87 -27.09
CA LEU A 73 1.53 -29.02 -28.17
C LEU A 73 2.60 -28.87 -29.27
N PRO A 74 2.24 -29.04 -30.55
CA PRO A 74 3.20 -29.06 -31.66
C PRO A 74 3.91 -27.71 -31.84
N GLU A 75 3.25 -26.58 -31.54
CA GLU A 75 3.87 -25.25 -31.58
C GLU A 75 5.00 -25.04 -30.55
N PHE A 76 5.13 -25.90 -29.54
CA PHE A 76 6.25 -25.89 -28.59
C PHE A 76 7.21 -27.08 -28.80
N ALA A 77 6.93 -27.95 -29.77
CA ALA A 77 7.85 -29.01 -30.16
C ALA A 77 9.14 -28.38 -30.71
N GLY A 78 10.28 -28.67 -30.07
CA GLY A 78 11.58 -28.07 -30.38
C GLY A 78 12.03 -26.94 -29.43
N ALA A 79 11.18 -26.51 -28.49
CA ALA A 79 11.62 -25.67 -27.35
C ALA A 79 12.28 -26.50 -26.23
N SER A 80 12.19 -27.83 -26.29
CA SER A 80 13.02 -28.74 -25.50
C SER A 80 14.44 -28.65 -26.05
N GLY A 81 15.30 -27.94 -25.30
CA GLY A 81 16.62 -27.51 -25.74
C GLY A 81 17.44 -28.61 -26.42
N ALA A 82 18.14 -28.23 -27.49
CA ALA A 82 19.33 -28.94 -27.89
C ALA A 82 20.20 -29.18 -26.63
N PRO A 83 20.79 -30.38 -26.46
CA PRO A 83 21.77 -30.57 -25.40
C PRO A 83 22.81 -29.46 -25.52
N PRO A 84 23.21 -28.82 -24.40
CA PRO A 84 24.14 -27.70 -24.46
C PRO A 84 25.36 -28.09 -25.29
N PRO A 85 25.82 -27.24 -26.23
CA PRO A 85 27.00 -27.55 -27.03
C PRO A 85 28.14 -27.93 -26.09
N ALA A 86 28.80 -29.05 -26.38
CA ALA A 86 29.95 -29.51 -25.62
C ALA A 86 30.92 -28.33 -25.46
N PRO A 87 31.37 -28.00 -24.23
CA PRO A 87 32.20 -26.84 -24.00
C PRO A 87 33.47 -26.95 -24.84
N GLN A 88 33.62 -26.04 -25.80
CA GLN A 88 34.90 -25.84 -26.46
C GLN A 88 35.91 -25.44 -25.37
N PRO A 89 37.09 -26.08 -25.30
CA PRO A 89 38.11 -25.77 -24.31
C PRO A 89 38.57 -24.33 -24.54
N SER A 90 38.00 -23.43 -23.74
CA SER A 90 38.39 -22.04 -23.66
C SER A 90 39.72 -22.03 -22.91
N ALA A 91 40.82 -21.82 -23.64
CA ALA A 91 42.11 -21.57 -23.03
C ALA A 91 42.00 -20.32 -22.16
N GLY A 92 42.06 -20.50 -20.83
CA GLY A 92 42.39 -19.43 -19.89
C GLY A 92 41.22 -18.65 -19.30
N ALA A 93 40.28 -19.31 -18.63
CA ALA A 93 39.46 -18.64 -17.61
C ALA A 93 39.30 -19.56 -16.39
N ARG A 94 40.12 -19.34 -15.34
CA ARG A 94 39.95 -19.94 -14.01
C ARG A 94 38.65 -19.42 -13.40
N GLN A 95 37.53 -20.07 -13.68
CA GLN A 95 36.25 -19.83 -13.02
C GLN A 95 36.21 -20.59 -11.68
N ARG A 96 36.28 -19.84 -10.58
CA ARG A 96 35.92 -20.31 -9.22
C ARG A 96 34.40 -20.50 -9.16
N SER A 97 33.90 -21.69 -9.48
CA SER A 97 32.46 -22.04 -9.39
C SER A 97 32.10 -22.92 -8.18
N GLY A 98 32.95 -22.99 -7.15
CA GLY A 98 32.75 -23.85 -5.96
C GLY A 98 32.05 -23.21 -4.74
N GLY A 99 31.57 -21.97 -4.80
CA GLY A 99 31.22 -21.20 -3.59
C GLY A 99 29.74 -20.93 -3.29
N ARG A 100 28.82 -21.03 -4.27
CA ARG A 100 27.44 -20.53 -4.08
C ARG A 100 26.52 -21.47 -3.30
N GLY A 101 26.67 -22.79 -3.44
CA GLY A 101 25.85 -23.76 -2.70
C GLY A 101 26.16 -23.81 -1.20
N PHE A 102 27.43 -23.67 -0.83
CA PHE A 102 27.85 -23.64 0.58
C PHE A 102 27.53 -22.32 1.25
N ALA A 103 27.62 -21.18 0.55
CA ALA A 103 27.23 -19.88 1.12
C ALA A 103 25.72 -19.81 1.41
N GLN A 104 24.87 -20.36 0.53
CA GLN A 104 23.43 -20.35 0.75
C GLN A 104 22.98 -21.30 1.89
N ALA A 105 23.64 -22.45 2.03
CA ALA A 105 23.40 -23.37 3.16
C ALA A 105 24.03 -22.87 4.48
N ALA A 106 25.15 -22.16 4.43
CA ALA A 106 25.74 -21.52 5.61
C ALA A 106 24.90 -20.33 6.08
N ASN A 107 24.38 -19.52 5.17
CA ASN A 107 23.53 -18.38 5.53
C ASN A 107 22.20 -18.84 6.15
N SER A 108 21.57 -19.91 5.63
CA SER A 108 20.34 -20.43 6.24
C SER A 108 20.58 -21.05 7.63
N GLY A 109 21.77 -21.64 7.86
CA GLY A 109 22.17 -22.14 9.18
C GLY A 109 22.44 -21.02 10.20
N VAL A 110 23.06 -19.92 9.76
CA VAL A 110 23.32 -18.75 10.61
C VAL A 110 22.02 -18.01 10.94
N GLU A 111 21.11 -17.83 9.99
CA GLU A 111 19.79 -17.22 10.25
C GLU A 111 18.97 -18.02 11.26
N ALA A 112 18.94 -19.36 11.11
CA ALA A 112 18.26 -20.24 12.05
C ALA A 112 18.93 -20.22 13.44
N PHE A 113 20.25 -20.07 13.50
CA PHE A 113 20.99 -20.00 14.76
C PHE A 113 20.78 -18.66 15.48
N VAL A 114 20.80 -17.54 14.77
CA VAL A 114 20.58 -16.20 15.35
C VAL A 114 19.15 -16.06 15.87
N ALA A 115 18.14 -16.53 15.12
CA ALA A 115 16.76 -16.54 15.59
C ALA A 115 16.56 -17.45 16.83
N ALA A 116 17.29 -18.57 16.90
CA ALA A 116 17.29 -19.46 18.05
C ALA A 116 18.08 -18.90 19.25
N ASP A 117 19.00 -17.97 19.05
CA ASP A 117 19.84 -17.38 20.10
C ASP A 117 19.18 -16.15 20.75
N GLU A 118 18.51 -15.28 19.97
CA GLU A 118 17.78 -14.12 20.53
C GLU A 118 16.69 -14.53 21.52
N SER A 119 15.92 -15.57 21.20
CA SER A 119 14.88 -16.13 22.10
C SER A 119 15.46 -16.79 23.36
N ARG A 120 16.74 -17.18 23.34
CA ARG A 120 17.45 -17.72 24.51
C ARG A 120 18.04 -16.67 25.42
N MET A 121 18.35 -15.47 24.90
CA MET A 121 18.96 -14.41 25.71
C MET A 121 17.98 -13.77 26.69
N LEU A 122 16.68 -13.74 26.39
CA LEU A 122 15.64 -13.12 27.23
C LEU A 122 14.42 -14.05 27.43
N PRO A 123 14.58 -15.23 28.05
CA PRO A 123 13.52 -16.23 28.15
C PRO A 123 12.30 -15.73 28.94
N HIS A 124 12.50 -14.77 29.85
CA HIS A 124 11.42 -14.16 30.63
C HIS A 124 10.52 -13.24 29.78
N LEU A 125 10.90 -12.90 28.55
CA LEU A 125 10.11 -12.06 27.64
C LEU A 125 9.34 -12.85 26.58
N GLY A 126 9.47 -14.18 26.50
CA GLY A 126 8.78 -14.99 25.47
C GLY A 126 7.25 -14.92 25.51
N TRP A 127 6.67 -14.43 26.62
CA TRP A 127 5.23 -14.14 26.69
C TRP A 127 4.83 -12.95 25.79
N LEU A 128 5.75 -12.02 25.49
CA LEU A 128 5.52 -10.91 24.56
C LEU A 128 5.34 -11.41 23.13
N ASP A 129 6.19 -12.35 22.69
CA ASP A 129 6.06 -12.98 21.37
C ASP A 129 4.73 -13.73 21.28
N THR A 130 4.36 -14.43 22.35
CA THR A 130 3.07 -15.12 22.47
C THR A 130 1.89 -14.14 22.39
N LEU A 131 2.01 -12.98 23.02
CA LEU A 131 1.02 -11.91 22.98
C LEU A 131 0.87 -11.34 21.55
N ILE A 132 1.97 -10.95 20.90
CA ILE A 132 1.96 -10.42 19.53
C ILE A 132 1.39 -11.46 18.57
N ALA A 133 1.83 -12.72 18.66
CA ALA A 133 1.30 -13.81 17.85
C ALA A 133 -0.21 -14.02 18.09
N SER A 134 -0.67 -13.91 19.34
CA SER A 134 -2.08 -14.03 19.66
C SER A 134 -2.92 -12.89 19.09
N ILE A 135 -2.43 -11.65 19.18
CA ILE A 135 -3.07 -10.49 18.54
C ILE A 135 -3.06 -10.66 17.02
N GLY A 136 -1.94 -11.11 16.45
CA GLY A 136 -1.76 -11.33 15.02
C GLY A 136 -2.72 -12.37 14.43
N ARG A 137 -3.13 -13.38 15.19
CA ARG A 137 -4.19 -14.31 14.78
C ARG A 137 -5.57 -13.64 14.69
N GLY A 138 -5.80 -12.59 15.48
CA GLY A 138 -7.05 -11.83 15.50
C GLY A 138 -7.18 -10.82 14.36
N ILE A 139 -6.08 -10.40 13.75
CA ILE A 139 -6.08 -9.40 12.68
C ILE A 139 -5.56 -10.08 11.43
N SER A 140 -6.35 -10.19 10.35
CA SER A 140 -5.88 -10.75 9.08
C SER A 140 -5.86 -9.68 8.00
N VAL A 141 -5.06 -9.87 6.95
CA VAL A 141 -5.00 -8.96 5.80
C VAL A 141 -6.38 -8.72 5.21
N ALA A 142 -7.18 -9.78 5.04
CA ALA A 142 -8.55 -9.68 4.55
C ALA A 142 -9.48 -8.84 5.46
N ARG A 143 -9.26 -8.88 6.80
CA ARG A 143 -9.99 -8.01 7.74
C ARG A 143 -9.57 -6.55 7.59
N LEU A 144 -8.29 -6.28 7.39
CA LEU A 144 -7.79 -4.92 7.13
C LEU A 144 -8.37 -4.35 5.81
N ASP A 145 -8.37 -5.16 4.74
CA ASP A 145 -9.02 -4.80 3.47
C ASP A 145 -10.51 -4.50 3.65
N LEU A 146 -11.22 -5.33 4.42
CA LEU A 146 -12.64 -5.10 4.74
C LEU A 146 -12.84 -3.80 5.53
N ILE A 147 -11.98 -3.52 6.50
CA ILE A 147 -12.02 -2.27 7.28
C ILE A 147 -11.82 -1.07 6.37
N ASP A 148 -10.90 -1.14 5.40
CA ASP A 148 -10.68 -0.05 4.44
C ASP A 148 -11.91 0.16 3.55
N ASP A 149 -12.48 -0.92 3.02
CA ASP A 149 -13.69 -0.84 2.21
C ASP A 149 -14.85 -0.24 2.98
N LEU A 150 -15.03 -0.65 4.23
CA LEU A 150 -16.05 -0.11 5.12
C LEU A 150 -15.79 1.36 5.44
N ALA A 151 -14.56 1.72 5.80
CA ALA A 151 -14.21 3.09 6.16
C ALA A 151 -14.35 4.06 4.97
N ARG A 152 -13.99 3.63 3.76
CA ARG A 152 -14.26 4.40 2.52
C ARG A 152 -15.75 4.66 2.35
N LYS A 153 -16.59 3.61 2.47
CA LYS A 153 -18.05 3.74 2.37
C LYS A 153 -18.62 4.68 3.43
N ILE A 154 -18.20 4.52 4.68
CA ILE A 154 -18.59 5.40 5.79
C ILE A 154 -18.21 6.84 5.46
N GLY A 155 -16.94 7.11 5.12
CA GLY A 155 -16.50 8.46 4.80
C GLY A 155 -17.24 9.06 3.59
N HIS A 156 -17.58 8.25 2.59
CA HIS A 156 -18.34 8.74 1.44
C HIS A 156 -19.80 9.11 1.76
N VAL A 157 -20.42 8.44 2.73
CA VAL A 157 -21.79 8.73 3.16
C VAL A 157 -21.82 9.87 4.19
N PHE A 158 -20.90 9.84 5.16
CA PHE A 158 -20.93 10.76 6.29
C PHE A 158 -20.32 12.14 5.98
N LEU A 159 -19.40 12.28 5.01
CA LEU A 159 -18.88 13.60 4.65
C LEU A 159 -19.97 14.54 4.08
N PRO A 160 -20.82 14.12 3.11
CA PRO A 160 -21.96 14.93 2.67
C PRO A 160 -22.97 15.20 3.79
N ALA A 161 -23.21 14.21 4.66
CA ALA A 161 -24.08 14.40 5.82
C ALA A 161 -23.52 15.45 6.79
N ALA A 162 -22.21 15.45 7.03
CA ALA A 162 -21.54 16.46 7.85
C ALA A 162 -21.64 17.85 7.21
N ALA A 163 -21.45 17.96 5.89
CA ALA A 163 -21.62 19.21 5.17
C ALA A 163 -23.05 19.78 5.28
N LEU A 164 -24.07 18.91 5.22
CA LEU A 164 -25.45 19.30 5.48
C LEU A 164 -25.63 19.78 6.92
N MET A 165 -25.04 19.10 7.90
CA MET A 165 -25.13 19.51 9.31
C MET A 165 -24.43 20.86 9.56
N ILE A 166 -23.28 21.12 8.92
CA ILE A 166 -22.59 22.41 8.95
C ILE A 166 -23.47 23.51 8.34
N PHE A 167 -24.09 23.24 7.19
CA PHE A 167 -25.00 24.17 6.54
C PHE A 167 -26.17 24.56 7.45
N LEU A 168 -26.83 23.57 8.07
CA LEU A 168 -27.92 23.79 9.02
C LEU A 168 -27.45 24.58 10.24
N TYR A 169 -26.27 24.24 10.79
CA TYR A 169 -25.65 24.98 11.89
C TYR A 169 -25.51 26.47 11.54
N GLN A 170 -24.91 26.79 10.39
CA GLN A 170 -24.65 28.18 9.99
C GLN A 170 -25.94 28.97 9.70
N ILE A 171 -26.99 28.34 9.18
CA ILE A 171 -28.30 29.01 9.02
C ILE A 171 -28.88 29.41 10.38
N ILE A 172 -28.84 28.51 11.36
CA ILE A 172 -29.37 28.79 12.70
C ILE A 172 -28.53 29.88 13.37
N GLU A 173 -27.21 29.82 13.22
CA GLU A 173 -26.29 30.84 13.72
C GLU A 173 -26.59 32.22 13.13
N ALA A 174 -26.74 32.32 11.80
CA ALA A 174 -27.08 33.55 11.10
C ALA A 174 -28.43 34.16 11.56
N GLY A 175 -29.39 33.30 11.91
CA GLY A 175 -30.67 33.72 12.49
C GLY A 175 -30.52 34.29 13.90
N LYS A 176 -29.61 33.73 14.71
CA LYS A 176 -29.39 34.16 16.10
C LYS A 176 -28.50 35.40 16.23
N THR A 177 -27.54 35.59 15.34
CA THR A 177 -26.57 36.70 15.42
C THR A 177 -27.07 37.99 14.73
N GLY A 178 -28.11 37.90 13.91
CA GLY A 178 -28.59 39.03 13.08
C GLY A 178 -27.64 39.40 11.92
N ALA A 179 -26.54 38.65 11.72
CA ALA A 179 -25.54 38.91 10.69
C ALA A 179 -25.91 38.23 9.35
N HIS A 180 -27.09 38.58 8.84
CA HIS A 180 -27.78 37.79 7.83
C HIS A 180 -27.02 37.58 6.51
N ALA A 181 -26.23 38.55 6.02
CA ALA A 181 -25.61 38.42 4.69
C ALA A 181 -24.31 37.59 4.70
N ARG A 182 -23.42 37.81 5.67
CA ARG A 182 -22.11 37.16 5.72
C ARG A 182 -22.22 35.68 6.06
N ASP A 183 -22.99 35.37 7.11
CA ASP A 183 -23.09 34.01 7.64
C ASP A 183 -23.96 33.12 6.72
N PHE A 184 -24.93 33.71 6.02
CA PHE A 184 -25.66 33.00 4.96
C PHE A 184 -24.78 32.68 3.75
N LEU A 185 -23.93 33.63 3.33
CA LEU A 185 -23.02 33.43 2.21
C LEU A 185 -21.97 32.35 2.52
N SER A 186 -21.45 32.31 3.76
CA SER A 186 -20.54 31.23 4.19
C SER A 186 -21.24 29.87 4.18
N ALA A 187 -22.51 29.80 4.62
CA ALA A 187 -23.27 28.56 4.61
C ALA A 187 -23.44 28.03 3.18
N LEU A 188 -23.77 28.93 2.25
CA LEU A 188 -24.01 28.56 0.84
C LEU A 188 -22.80 27.91 0.17
N TRP A 189 -21.57 28.30 0.53
CA TRP A 189 -20.34 27.75 -0.04
C TRP A 189 -19.93 26.38 0.51
N VAL A 190 -20.44 25.97 1.66
CA VAL A 190 -20.08 24.68 2.29
C VAL A 190 -20.47 23.49 1.41
N LEU A 191 -21.66 23.52 0.82
CA LEU A 191 -22.18 22.42 0.00
C LEU A 191 -21.36 22.19 -1.29
N PRO A 192 -21.12 23.19 -2.16
CA PRO A 192 -20.29 22.98 -3.34
C PRO A 192 -18.84 22.62 -2.97
N LEU A 193 -18.28 23.21 -1.90
CA LEU A 193 -16.95 22.83 -1.43
C LEU A 193 -16.90 21.37 -0.99
N ALA A 194 -17.90 20.89 -0.25
CA ALA A 194 -17.98 19.49 0.17
C ALA A 194 -18.05 18.52 -1.01
N VAL A 195 -18.75 18.88 -2.09
CA VAL A 195 -18.79 18.07 -3.33
C VAL A 195 -17.40 17.97 -3.96
N VAL A 196 -16.67 19.08 -4.06
CA VAL A 196 -15.30 19.10 -4.61
C VAL A 196 -14.36 18.26 -3.74
N VAL A 197 -14.39 18.45 -2.42
CA VAL A 197 -13.52 17.72 -1.49
C VAL A 197 -13.84 16.23 -1.48
N GLN A 198 -15.13 15.85 -1.51
CA GLN A 198 -15.56 14.46 -1.64
C GLN A 198 -15.01 13.83 -2.94
N TYR A 199 -15.09 14.54 -4.07
CA TYR A 199 -14.54 14.07 -5.34
C TYR A 199 -13.03 13.81 -5.24
N ILE A 200 -12.28 14.75 -4.65
CA ILE A 200 -10.85 14.62 -4.39
C ILE A 200 -10.60 13.37 -3.52
N ALA A 201 -11.30 13.22 -2.40
CA ALA A 201 -11.14 12.08 -1.50
C ALA A 201 -11.35 10.74 -2.22
N VAL A 202 -12.42 10.59 -3.01
CA VAL A 202 -12.70 9.37 -3.80
C VAL A 202 -11.55 9.02 -4.75
N LYS A 203 -11.02 10.02 -5.47
CA LYS A 203 -9.94 9.80 -6.44
C LYS A 203 -8.63 9.44 -5.75
N PHE A 204 -8.26 10.16 -4.70
CA PHE A 204 -6.98 9.93 -4.01
C PHE A 204 -6.97 8.66 -3.17
N LEU A 205 -8.08 8.27 -2.52
CA LEU A 205 -8.16 6.97 -1.84
C LEU A 205 -7.89 5.77 -2.77
N SER A 206 -8.25 5.91 -4.05
CA SER A 206 -7.96 4.88 -5.06
C SER A 206 -6.51 4.95 -5.57
N ALA A 207 -5.95 6.16 -5.67
CA ALA A 207 -4.56 6.38 -6.07
C ALA A 207 -3.58 5.90 -4.99
N ASP A 208 -3.89 6.14 -3.72
CA ASP A 208 -3.09 5.72 -2.55
C ASP A 208 -2.85 4.20 -2.55
N ARG A 209 -3.92 3.42 -2.78
CA ARG A 209 -3.82 1.96 -2.89
C ARG A 209 -2.89 1.53 -4.03
N GLN A 210 -3.04 2.14 -5.21
CA GLN A 210 -2.16 1.84 -6.35
C GLN A 210 -0.71 2.18 -6.06
N LEU A 211 -0.46 3.23 -5.28
CA LEU A 211 0.88 3.67 -4.93
C LEU A 211 1.56 2.69 -3.96
N ILE A 212 0.83 2.17 -2.97
CA ILE A 212 1.30 1.08 -2.09
C ILE A 212 1.63 -0.17 -2.93
N ASP A 213 0.72 -0.56 -3.83
CA ASP A 213 0.88 -1.77 -4.65
C ASP A 213 2.07 -1.67 -5.63
N ARG A 214 2.41 -0.46 -6.10
CA ARG A 214 3.50 -0.22 -7.07
C ARG A 214 4.86 0.07 -6.45
N SER A 215 4.97 0.15 -5.12
CA SER A 215 6.19 0.58 -4.44
C SER A 215 6.79 -0.52 -3.56
N PRO A 216 7.19 -1.71 -4.08
CA PRO A 216 7.68 -2.80 -3.24
C PRO A 216 8.89 -2.39 -2.40
N ASN A 217 8.95 -2.87 -1.16
CA ASN A 217 10.06 -2.60 -0.24
C ASN A 217 10.50 -3.87 0.50
N ARG A 218 11.75 -3.89 0.95
CA ARG A 218 12.35 -5.03 1.66
C ARG A 218 13.01 -4.55 2.95
N LEU A 219 12.60 -5.12 4.08
CA LEU A 219 13.27 -4.97 5.37
C LEU A 219 14.17 -6.18 5.59
N SER A 220 15.37 -5.99 6.11
CA SER A 220 16.28 -7.10 6.42
C SER A 220 15.88 -7.84 7.70
N SER A 221 15.31 -7.13 8.68
CA SER A 221 15.00 -7.70 10.00
C SER A 221 13.53 -7.59 10.40
N ARG A 222 13.01 -8.68 10.98
CA ARG A 222 11.67 -8.71 11.59
C ARG A 222 11.63 -8.01 12.95
N ALA A 223 12.76 -7.94 13.65
CA ALA A 223 12.84 -7.39 15.01
C ALA A 223 12.32 -5.94 15.10
N PHE A 224 12.51 -5.15 14.04
CA PHE A 224 11.96 -3.80 13.95
C PHE A 224 10.42 -3.80 13.99
N LEU A 225 9.77 -4.66 13.20
CA LEU A 225 8.31 -4.77 13.14
C LEU A 225 7.74 -5.28 14.47
N ASP A 226 8.38 -6.27 15.08
CA ASP A 226 7.94 -6.82 16.37
C ASP A 226 8.07 -5.76 17.49
N SER A 227 9.16 -4.98 17.49
CA SER A 227 9.33 -3.85 18.41
C SER A 227 8.29 -2.75 18.21
N MET A 228 7.99 -2.42 16.95
CA MET A 228 6.95 -1.44 16.61
C MET A 228 5.56 -1.93 17.04
N ALA A 229 5.27 -3.22 16.88
CA ALA A 229 4.01 -3.83 17.34
C ALA A 229 3.85 -3.66 18.85
N LEU A 230 4.90 -3.89 19.65
CA LEU A 230 4.87 -3.66 21.10
C LEU A 230 4.61 -2.18 21.46
N LEU A 231 5.28 -1.25 20.78
CA LEU A 231 5.05 0.18 21.00
C LEU A 231 3.60 0.58 20.67
N LEU A 232 3.02 0.01 19.62
CA LEU A 232 1.62 0.24 19.25
C LEU A 232 0.65 -0.34 20.29
N VAL A 233 0.94 -1.52 20.87
CA VAL A 233 0.15 -2.07 21.99
C VAL A 233 0.16 -1.12 23.20
N ILE A 234 1.33 -0.58 23.55
CA ILE A 234 1.45 0.43 24.62
C ILE A 234 0.65 1.69 24.24
N GLY A 235 0.76 2.16 22.99
CA GLY A 235 0.00 3.30 22.48
C GLY A 235 -1.52 3.12 22.59
N ILE A 236 -2.03 1.92 22.30
CA ILE A 236 -3.45 1.57 22.48
C ILE A 236 -3.86 1.71 23.94
N LEU A 237 -3.09 1.14 24.87
CA LEU A 237 -3.39 1.22 26.31
C LEU A 237 -3.37 2.67 26.81
N VAL A 238 -2.36 3.45 26.42
CA VAL A 238 -2.24 4.87 26.79
C VAL A 238 -3.42 5.67 26.23
N ALA A 239 -3.83 5.45 24.98
CA ALA A 239 -4.95 6.14 24.37
C ALA A 239 -6.27 5.86 25.11
N VAL A 240 -6.55 4.60 25.44
CA VAL A 240 -7.79 4.21 26.14
C VAL A 240 -7.80 4.68 27.59
N VAL A 241 -6.76 4.33 28.36
CA VAL A 241 -6.69 4.67 29.80
C VAL A 241 -6.55 6.16 30.00
N GLY A 242 -5.68 6.82 29.23
CA GLY A 242 -5.48 8.27 29.29
C GLY A 242 -6.73 9.05 28.87
N GLY A 243 -7.40 8.61 27.80
CA GLY A 243 -8.67 9.19 27.36
C GLY A 243 -9.76 9.08 28.42
N LEU A 244 -9.90 7.91 29.05
CA LEU A 244 -10.90 7.68 30.11
C LEU A 244 -10.59 8.47 31.39
N ALA A 245 -9.34 8.47 31.84
CA ALA A 245 -8.92 9.25 33.01
C ALA A 245 -9.18 10.75 32.80
N THR A 246 -8.85 11.27 31.61
CA THR A 246 -9.11 12.67 31.25
C THR A 246 -10.61 12.96 31.18
N ALA A 247 -11.41 12.04 30.65
CA ALA A 247 -12.87 12.17 30.60
C ALA A 247 -13.49 12.29 32.00
N ILE A 248 -13.03 11.48 32.95
CA ILE A 248 -13.47 11.54 34.36
C ILE A 248 -13.09 12.89 34.99
N ASN A 249 -11.84 13.31 34.81
CA ASN A 249 -11.33 14.56 35.40
C ASN A 249 -12.04 15.80 34.85
N LEU A 250 -12.32 15.83 33.53
CA LEU A 250 -13.00 16.94 32.87
C LEU A 250 -14.54 16.82 32.90
N ARG A 251 -15.08 15.73 33.48
CA ARG A 251 -16.52 15.40 33.47
C ARG A 251 -17.14 15.50 32.07
N SER A 252 -16.40 15.06 31.06
CA SER A 252 -16.76 15.16 29.64
C SER A 252 -16.48 13.85 28.93
N ALA A 253 -17.39 13.39 28.07
CA ALA A 253 -17.19 12.18 27.28
C ALA A 253 -16.21 12.37 26.11
N THR A 254 -15.94 13.61 25.70
CA THR A 254 -15.13 13.92 24.52
C THR A 254 -13.71 13.33 24.56
N PRO A 255 -12.94 13.44 25.66
CA PRO A 255 -11.60 12.84 25.73
C PRO A 255 -11.62 11.30 25.61
N ALA A 256 -12.65 10.64 26.15
CA ALA A 256 -12.79 9.19 26.01
C ALA A 256 -13.08 8.79 24.56
N LEU A 257 -13.93 9.55 23.85
CA LEU A 257 -14.19 9.32 22.43
C LEU A 257 -12.95 9.54 21.56
N ILE A 258 -12.14 10.57 21.86
CA ILE A 258 -10.85 10.80 21.20
C ILE A 258 -9.91 9.63 21.47
N GLY A 259 -9.78 9.19 22.73
CA GLY A 259 -8.95 8.05 23.11
C GLY A 259 -9.35 6.76 22.39
N LEU A 260 -10.65 6.48 22.27
CA LEU A 260 -11.18 5.34 21.51
C LEU A 260 -10.89 5.46 20.01
N GLY A 261 -11.07 6.65 19.43
CA GLY A 261 -10.73 6.91 18.03
C GLY A 261 -9.24 6.68 17.75
N SER A 262 -8.35 7.20 18.61
CA SER A 262 -6.91 6.99 18.52
C SER A 262 -6.54 5.51 18.69
N ALA A 263 -7.16 4.80 19.64
CA ALA A 263 -6.95 3.38 19.83
C ALA A 263 -7.32 2.57 18.58
N ALA A 264 -8.42 2.92 17.90
CA ALA A 264 -8.80 2.27 16.63
C ALA A 264 -7.74 2.47 15.54
N LEU A 265 -7.15 3.66 15.42
CA LEU A 265 -6.06 3.92 14.49
C LEU A 265 -4.79 3.12 14.84
N TYR A 266 -4.43 3.03 16.12
CA TYR A 266 -3.29 2.23 16.56
C TYR A 266 -3.49 0.73 16.37
N VAL A 267 -4.69 0.19 16.61
CA VAL A 267 -5.02 -1.21 16.31
C VAL A 267 -4.87 -1.50 14.81
N TYR A 268 -5.28 -0.57 13.97
CA TYR A 268 -5.11 -0.73 12.52
C TYR A 268 -3.64 -0.73 12.11
N LEU A 269 -2.83 0.22 12.61
CA LEU A 269 -1.39 0.25 12.37
C LEU A 269 -0.68 -0.98 12.93
N LEU A 270 -1.13 -1.52 14.07
CA LEU A 270 -0.63 -2.76 14.65
C LEU A 270 -0.87 -3.92 13.68
N GLY A 271 -2.06 -3.98 13.09
CA GLY A 271 -2.38 -4.93 12.02
C GLY A 271 -1.43 -4.82 10.82
N ALA A 272 -1.19 -3.61 10.33
CA ALA A 272 -0.28 -3.37 9.20
C ALA A 272 1.19 -3.69 9.53
N THR A 273 1.58 -3.59 10.81
CA THR A 273 2.93 -3.93 11.28
C THR A 273 3.13 -5.44 11.40
N ILE A 274 2.12 -6.15 11.93
CA ILE A 274 2.16 -7.62 12.05
C ILE A 274 2.13 -8.28 10.65
N HIS A 275 1.34 -7.71 9.72
CA HIS A 275 1.17 -8.19 8.35
C HIS A 275 1.75 -7.20 7.35
N ALA A 276 3.06 -6.99 7.39
CA ALA A 276 3.76 -6.00 6.55
C ALA A 276 3.55 -6.23 5.03
N GLU A 277 3.16 -7.44 4.61
CA GLU A 277 2.76 -7.70 3.23
C GLU A 277 1.56 -6.86 2.76
N CYS A 278 0.67 -6.42 3.66
CA CYS A 278 -0.48 -5.58 3.30
C CYS A 278 -0.08 -4.17 2.85
N VAL A 279 1.15 -3.77 3.15
CA VAL A 279 1.80 -2.54 2.67
C VAL A 279 2.94 -2.86 1.70
N ASN A 280 2.86 -4.01 1.00
CA ASN A 280 3.83 -4.40 -0.02
C ASN A 280 5.29 -4.34 0.49
N THR A 281 5.49 -4.79 1.72
CA THR A 281 6.80 -4.87 2.37
C THR A 281 7.08 -6.33 2.68
N THR A 282 8.25 -6.80 2.25
CA THR A 282 8.72 -8.17 2.50
C THR A 282 9.87 -8.13 3.49
N VAL A 283 10.01 -9.17 4.31
CA VAL A 283 11.07 -9.27 5.32
C VAL A 283 12.08 -10.33 4.88
N GLY A 284 13.36 -10.00 4.92
CA GLY A 284 14.49 -10.87 4.61
C GLY A 284 15.49 -10.26 3.62
N GLY A 285 16.66 -10.91 3.55
CA GLY A 285 17.77 -10.51 2.69
C GLY A 285 18.79 -9.61 3.38
N GLU A 286 19.99 -9.54 2.81
CA GLU A 286 21.06 -8.68 3.29
C GLU A 286 20.84 -7.25 2.80
N ALA A 287 20.81 -6.29 3.73
CA ALA A 287 20.75 -4.86 3.43
C ALA A 287 21.85 -4.13 4.20
N SER A 288 22.45 -3.12 3.58
CA SER A 288 23.29 -2.18 4.34
C SER A 288 22.45 -1.40 5.34
N ALA A 289 23.05 -0.89 6.42
CA ALA A 289 22.34 -0.10 7.42
C ALA A 289 21.59 1.12 6.82
N GLY A 290 22.16 1.74 5.78
CA GLY A 290 21.51 2.84 5.06
C GLY A 290 20.27 2.39 4.27
N GLN A 291 20.33 1.22 3.63
CA GLN A 291 19.18 0.64 2.93
C GLN A 291 18.09 0.21 3.92
N GLU A 292 18.47 -0.35 5.07
CA GLU A 292 17.51 -0.71 6.12
C GLU A 292 16.78 0.53 6.66
N ALA A 293 17.51 1.62 6.93
CA ALA A 293 16.90 2.86 7.39
C ALA A 293 15.90 3.44 6.38
N LEU A 294 16.23 3.41 5.09
CA LEU A 294 15.32 3.84 4.01
C LEU A 294 14.11 2.90 3.90
N ALA A 295 14.31 1.60 4.08
CA ALA A 295 13.22 0.63 4.07
C ALA A 295 12.27 0.82 5.26
N ILE A 296 12.79 1.09 6.46
CA ILE A 296 11.98 1.43 7.63
C ILE A 296 11.17 2.69 7.38
N TYR A 297 11.80 3.74 6.84
CA TYR A 297 11.11 4.99 6.51
C TYR A 297 9.99 4.77 5.46
N ALA A 298 10.29 4.02 4.39
CA ALA A 298 9.30 3.66 3.37
C ALA A 298 8.13 2.85 3.96
N PHE A 299 8.40 1.91 4.86
CA PHE A 299 7.36 1.16 5.56
C PHE A 299 6.39 2.09 6.31
N PHE A 300 6.89 3.06 7.09
CA PHE A 300 6.03 4.01 7.79
C PHE A 300 5.16 4.84 6.85
N LEU A 301 5.73 5.37 5.77
CA LEU A 301 4.98 6.15 4.79
C LEU A 301 3.82 5.34 4.22
N LYS A 302 4.06 4.07 3.87
CA LYS A 302 3.01 3.18 3.38
C LYS A 302 1.99 2.83 4.46
N ALA A 303 2.42 2.58 5.69
CA ALA A 303 1.51 2.31 6.80
C ALA A 303 0.58 3.51 7.07
N LEU A 304 1.11 4.73 7.01
CA LEU A 304 0.31 5.96 7.09
C LEU A 304 -0.63 6.11 5.90
N LEU A 305 -0.15 5.85 4.68
CA LEU A 305 -0.96 5.88 3.47
C LEU A 305 -2.10 4.83 3.51
N ARG A 306 -1.83 3.67 4.11
CA ARG A 306 -2.79 2.59 4.32
C ARG A 306 -3.81 2.92 5.42
N LEU A 307 -3.44 3.72 6.42
CA LEU A 307 -4.32 4.20 7.49
C LEU A 307 -5.34 5.26 7.00
N THR A 308 -5.02 5.97 5.92
CA THR A 308 -5.81 7.08 5.37
C THR A 308 -7.32 6.79 5.23
N PRO A 309 -7.77 5.65 4.66
CA PRO A 309 -9.19 5.38 4.52
C PRO A 309 -9.92 5.29 5.86
N LEU A 310 -9.29 4.64 6.86
CA LEU A 310 -9.83 4.53 8.21
C LEU A 310 -9.93 5.90 8.89
N ALA A 311 -8.87 6.69 8.83
CA ALA A 311 -8.84 8.03 9.40
C ALA A 311 -9.89 8.95 8.74
N TYR A 312 -10.01 8.92 7.41
CA TYR A 312 -11.04 9.63 6.65
C TYR A 312 -12.46 9.23 7.06
N GLY A 313 -12.72 7.92 7.16
CA GLY A 313 -14.04 7.38 7.54
C GLY A 313 -14.43 7.74 8.97
N LEU A 314 -13.54 7.53 9.94
CA LEU A 314 -13.77 7.85 11.34
C LEU A 314 -13.95 9.36 11.57
N ALA A 315 -13.11 10.19 10.94
CA ALA A 315 -13.21 11.63 11.08
C ALA A 315 -14.50 12.19 10.47
N SER A 316 -14.93 11.65 9.32
CA SER A 316 -16.21 12.01 8.71
C SER A 316 -17.39 11.67 9.62
N LEU A 317 -17.42 10.44 10.16
CA LEU A 317 -18.45 9.98 11.09
C LEU A 317 -18.49 10.83 12.38
N ALA A 318 -17.32 11.04 13.00
CA ALA A 318 -17.19 11.85 14.21
C ALA A 318 -17.58 13.31 13.96
N GLY A 319 -17.20 13.87 12.81
CA GLY A 319 -17.57 15.21 12.39
C GLY A 319 -19.07 15.37 12.23
N THR A 320 -19.76 14.45 11.56
CA THR A 320 -21.22 14.48 11.46
C THR A 320 -21.88 14.46 12.84
N GLY A 321 -21.46 13.56 13.73
CA GLY A 321 -21.99 13.46 15.09
C GLY A 321 -21.74 14.72 15.91
N LEU A 322 -20.54 15.30 15.80
CA LEU A 322 -20.18 16.54 16.47
C LEU A 322 -21.03 17.71 15.98
N PHE A 323 -21.19 17.88 14.66
CA PHE A 323 -22.05 18.95 14.13
C PHE A 323 -23.51 18.75 14.48
N ALA A 324 -24.01 17.51 14.52
CA ALA A 324 -25.36 17.25 15.02
C ALA A 324 -25.53 17.72 16.47
N TYR A 325 -24.56 17.40 17.34
CA TYR A 325 -24.54 17.87 18.72
C TYR A 325 -24.46 19.41 18.81
N LEU A 326 -23.56 20.05 18.05
CA LEU A 326 -23.38 21.50 18.07
C LEU A 326 -24.62 22.24 17.55
N THR A 327 -25.28 21.72 16.51
CA THR A 327 -26.53 22.28 15.99
C THR A 327 -27.64 22.22 17.04
N ILE A 328 -27.83 21.08 17.70
CA ILE A 328 -28.82 20.94 18.79
C ILE A 328 -28.47 21.91 19.93
N LYS A 329 -27.20 21.94 20.35
CA LYS A 329 -26.74 22.84 21.42
C LYS A 329 -27.01 24.30 21.05
N LEU A 330 -26.70 24.71 19.82
CA LEU A 330 -26.90 26.07 19.35
C LEU A 330 -28.37 26.47 19.42
N VAL A 331 -29.32 25.59 19.08
CA VAL A 331 -30.77 25.88 19.18
C VAL A 331 -31.16 26.29 20.60
N PHE A 332 -30.65 25.60 21.62
CA PHE A 332 -30.98 25.86 23.03
C PHE A 332 -30.05 26.86 23.73
N THR A 333 -29.04 27.38 23.05
CA THR A 333 -28.08 28.34 23.63
C THR A 333 -28.61 29.76 23.57
N ASP A 334 -28.51 30.50 24.67
CA ASP A 334 -28.85 31.93 24.72
C ASP A 334 -27.92 32.77 23.84
N SER A 335 -28.39 33.93 23.38
CA SER A 335 -27.69 34.75 22.38
C SER A 335 -26.28 35.19 22.80
N ASP A 336 -26.04 35.35 24.09
CA ASP A 336 -24.74 35.72 24.68
C ASP A 336 -23.69 34.59 24.59
N ALA A 337 -24.11 33.33 24.60
CA ALA A 337 -23.24 32.16 24.54
C ALA A 337 -22.98 31.63 23.11
N VAL A 338 -23.65 32.20 22.09
CA VAL A 338 -23.50 31.79 20.67
C VAL A 338 -22.06 31.84 20.20
N TRP A 339 -21.30 32.88 20.58
CA TRP A 339 -19.89 33.03 20.19
C TRP A 339 -19.00 31.87 20.61
N THR A 340 -19.23 31.32 21.80
CA THR A 340 -18.44 30.19 22.30
C THR A 340 -18.71 28.94 21.47
N VAL A 341 -19.98 28.67 21.16
CA VAL A 341 -20.37 27.54 20.29
C VAL A 341 -19.82 27.73 18.87
N GLY A 342 -19.87 28.97 18.34
CA GLY A 342 -19.31 29.35 17.05
C GLY A 342 -17.81 29.09 16.94
N LEU A 343 -17.03 29.41 17.97
CA LEU A 343 -15.59 29.13 17.98
C LEU A 343 -15.30 27.61 17.86
N PHE A 344 -16.00 26.78 18.64
CA PHE A 344 -15.84 25.33 18.57
C PHE A 344 -16.30 24.76 17.23
N ALA A 345 -17.40 25.27 16.66
CA ALA A 345 -17.88 24.88 15.34
C ALA A 345 -16.88 25.26 14.23
N GLY A 346 -16.23 26.43 14.34
CA GLY A 346 -15.17 26.85 13.42
C GLY A 346 -13.98 25.87 13.43
N ILE A 347 -13.45 25.57 14.62
CA ILE A 347 -12.35 24.59 14.78
C ILE A 347 -12.76 23.22 14.23
N ALA A 348 -13.96 22.76 14.54
CA ALA A 348 -14.50 21.49 14.05
C ALA A 348 -14.64 21.46 12.52
N THR A 349 -15.04 22.59 11.91
CA THR A 349 -15.17 22.73 10.45
C THR A 349 -13.81 22.55 9.78
N TYR A 350 -12.78 23.27 10.27
CA TYR A 350 -11.43 23.15 9.73
C TYR A 350 -10.82 21.76 9.93
N ALA A 351 -11.05 21.14 11.10
CA ALA A 351 -10.60 19.79 11.38
C ALA A 351 -11.25 18.77 10.43
N LEU A 352 -12.57 18.88 10.19
CA LEU A 352 -13.28 18.01 9.25
C LEU A 352 -12.82 18.23 7.80
N LEU A 353 -12.60 19.48 7.39
CA LEU A 353 -12.07 19.79 6.06
C LEU A 353 -10.66 19.22 5.86
N GLY A 354 -9.80 19.35 6.87
CA GLY A 354 -8.47 18.75 6.88
C GLY A 354 -8.52 17.23 6.80
N ALA A 355 -9.43 16.59 7.54
CA ALA A 355 -9.64 15.15 7.48
C ALA A 355 -10.21 14.68 6.13
N ALA A 356 -11.06 15.48 5.49
CA ALA A 356 -11.61 15.17 4.18
C ALA A 356 -10.56 15.33 3.05
N LEU A 357 -9.60 16.23 3.24
CA LEU A 357 -8.42 16.39 2.37
C LEU A 357 -7.27 15.44 2.72
N LEU A 358 -7.39 14.64 3.79
CA LEU A 358 -6.35 13.73 4.24
C LEU A 358 -5.85 12.78 3.15
N PRO A 359 -6.68 12.19 2.25
CA PRO A 359 -6.19 11.35 1.17
C PRO A 359 -5.27 12.09 0.19
N LEU A 360 -5.63 13.33 -0.18
CA LEU A 360 -4.77 14.16 -1.02
C LEU A 360 -3.45 14.48 -0.33
N LEU A 361 -3.50 14.85 0.96
CA LEU A 361 -2.30 15.18 1.73
C LEU A 361 -1.39 13.97 1.91
N ALA A 362 -1.95 12.79 2.20
CA ALA A 362 -1.21 11.54 2.33
C ALA A 362 -0.53 11.17 1.01
N TYR A 363 -1.24 11.27 -0.12
CA TYR A 363 -0.68 11.07 -1.45
C TYR A 363 0.52 11.97 -1.72
N LEU A 364 0.36 13.28 -1.53
CA LEU A 364 1.43 14.26 -1.81
C LEU A 364 2.64 14.01 -0.91
N CYS A 365 2.40 13.81 0.39
CA CYS A 365 3.45 13.49 1.36
C CYS A 365 4.23 12.24 0.96
N PHE A 366 3.52 11.20 0.50
CA PHE A 366 4.14 9.96 0.04
C PHE A 366 5.01 10.19 -1.19
N VAL A 367 4.49 10.86 -2.23
CA VAL A 367 5.23 11.12 -3.48
C VAL A 367 6.50 11.93 -3.22
N PHE A 368 6.41 13.01 -2.45
CA PHE A 368 7.60 13.82 -2.11
C PHE A 368 8.60 13.05 -1.25
N SER A 369 8.12 12.22 -0.33
CA SER A 369 9.00 11.40 0.50
C SER A 369 9.70 10.30 -0.29
N TYR A 370 9.03 9.70 -1.28
CA TYR A 370 9.66 8.73 -2.18
C TYR A 370 10.69 9.38 -3.11
N LEU A 371 10.44 10.61 -3.57
CA LEU A 371 11.47 11.38 -4.29
C LEU A 371 12.73 11.56 -3.42
N LEU A 372 12.56 11.83 -2.13
CA LEU A 372 13.67 11.92 -1.19
C LEU A 372 14.38 10.57 -1.01
N ILE A 373 13.63 9.47 -0.89
CA ILE A 373 14.20 8.11 -0.81
C ILE A 373 15.05 7.82 -2.05
N ASP A 374 14.52 8.08 -3.25
CA ASP A 374 15.23 7.85 -4.52
C ASP A 374 16.52 8.68 -4.59
N PHE A 375 16.46 9.93 -4.14
CA PHE A 375 17.63 10.80 -4.04
C PHE A 375 18.68 10.24 -3.07
N LEU A 376 18.27 9.80 -1.88
CA LEU A 376 19.18 9.21 -0.89
C LEU A 376 19.77 7.88 -1.36
N GLN A 377 18.99 7.04 -2.05
CA GLN A 377 19.50 5.80 -2.65
C GLN A 377 20.54 6.10 -3.74
N ALA A 378 20.28 7.09 -4.58
CA ALA A 378 21.24 7.52 -5.59
C ALA A 378 22.56 7.96 -4.95
N LEU A 379 22.50 8.70 -3.84
CA LEU A 379 23.68 9.13 -3.08
C LEU A 379 24.45 7.95 -2.49
N LEU A 380 23.76 6.95 -1.92
CA LEU A 380 24.40 5.76 -1.32
C LEU A 380 25.09 4.85 -2.35
N VAL A 381 24.68 4.89 -3.63
CA VAL A 381 25.28 4.07 -4.71
C VAL A 381 26.56 4.70 -5.28
N VAL A 382 26.78 6.01 -5.10
CA VAL A 382 27.94 6.71 -5.67
C VAL A 382 29.29 6.14 -5.22
N PRO A 383 29.56 5.92 -3.90
CA PRO A 383 30.85 5.41 -3.45
C PRO A 383 31.24 4.08 -4.11
N GLY A 384 30.30 3.13 -4.18
CA GLY A 384 30.57 1.83 -4.81
C GLY A 384 30.88 1.93 -6.31
N LYS A 385 30.31 2.91 -7.01
CA LYS A 385 30.67 3.19 -8.43
C LYS A 385 32.07 3.78 -8.56
N LEU A 386 32.47 4.66 -7.64
CA LEU A 386 33.81 5.25 -7.63
C LEU A 386 34.88 4.19 -7.33
N ASP A 387 34.64 3.30 -6.36
CA ASP A 387 35.55 2.19 -6.04
C ASP A 387 35.71 1.23 -7.21
N GLY A 388 34.61 0.98 -7.95
CA GLY A 388 34.63 0.19 -9.17
C GLY A 388 35.49 0.80 -10.28
N ILE A 389 35.41 2.13 -10.46
CA ILE A 389 36.25 2.86 -11.43
C ILE A 389 37.71 2.86 -10.98
N ALA A 390 37.99 3.12 -9.70
CA ALA A 390 39.35 3.09 -9.16
C ALA A 390 40.00 1.71 -9.37
N SER A 391 39.27 0.63 -9.06
CA SER A 391 39.72 -0.75 -9.26
C SER A 391 39.87 -1.14 -10.75
N ALA A 392 39.18 -0.45 -11.66
CA ALA A 392 39.32 -0.65 -13.10
C ALA A 392 40.55 0.09 -13.65
N LEU A 393 40.87 1.26 -13.11
CA LEU A 393 42.06 2.03 -13.46
C LEU A 393 43.34 1.31 -12.99
N GLU A 394 43.37 0.79 -11.75
CA GLU A 394 44.52 0.03 -11.24
C GLU A 394 44.81 -1.23 -12.06
N ARG A 395 43.78 -1.85 -12.65
CA ARG A 395 43.95 -2.99 -13.57
C ARG A 395 44.44 -2.60 -14.96
N ARG A 396 44.27 -1.35 -15.37
CA ARG A 396 44.65 -0.87 -16.70
C ARG A 396 46.13 -0.49 -16.78
N ASP A 397 46.71 -0.11 -15.66
CA ASP A 397 48.14 0.20 -15.53
C ASP A 397 48.84 -1.02 -14.92
N PRO A 398 49.20 -2.06 -15.72
CA PRO A 398 49.97 -3.18 -15.18
C PRO A 398 51.26 -2.61 -14.58
N PRO A 399 51.74 -3.16 -13.44
CA PRO A 399 52.97 -2.69 -12.84
C PRO A 399 54.06 -2.72 -13.90
N VAL A 400 54.57 -1.55 -14.27
CA VAL A 400 55.69 -1.43 -15.21
C VAL A 400 56.80 -2.27 -14.62
N GLY A 401 57.05 -3.43 -15.25
CA GLY A 401 58.01 -4.40 -14.78
C GLY A 401 59.34 -3.69 -14.58
N GLY A 402 59.75 -3.53 -13.33
CA GLY A 402 61.10 -3.13 -13.00
C GLY A 402 62.01 -4.26 -13.46
N ASN A 403 62.57 -4.12 -14.66
CA ASN A 403 63.72 -4.90 -15.08
C ASN A 403 64.90 -4.48 -14.18
N GLY A 404 65.11 -5.25 -13.11
CA GLY A 404 66.37 -5.31 -12.38
C GLY A 404 67.25 -6.40 -12.93
#